data_AF-G5IHB2-F1
#
_entry.id   AF-G5IHB2-F1
#
_cell.length_a   1.000
_cell.length_b   1.000
_cell.length_c   1.000
_cell.angle_alpha   90.00
_cell.angle_beta   90.00
_cell.angle_gamma   90.00
#
_symmetry.space_group_name_H-M   'P 1'
#
loop_
_entity.id
_entity.type
_entity.pdbx_description
1 polymer ?
#
loop_
_entity_poly.entity_id
_entity_poly.type
_entity_poly.pdbx_seq_one_letter_code
_entity_poly.pdbx_strand_id
1 'polypeptide(L)'
;MNKLFKDIRHSDIEAVQAAILKNISVVNEVYNAKAPKKDIGQSPLQVAVKCGEFEIIELLLENGADSDFMEDPALVPPHSVCMSVLHDAIIGVFSSLCYKQYGHSEKYIYLIEKLLENGANPNRKTSSDTLPIGTAVNRAEMILERKKAYPDIQEITKKRLFEVLDLLIRYGVDQEEWLNQNFWGVSNKVHFFEEKMYDINNIDIREPIRTALEEYFD
;
A
#
# COMPACT_ATOMS: atom_id res chain seq x y z
N MET A 1 -21.03 4.13 13.71
CA MET A 1 -20.34 4.05 12.40
C MET A 1 -21.26 4.65 11.37
N ASN A 2 -20.78 5.61 10.56
CA ASN A 2 -21.51 6.09 9.37
C ASN A 2 -21.95 4.86 8.56
N LYS A 3 -23.20 4.84 8.08
CA LYS A 3 -23.85 3.65 7.52
C LYS A 3 -23.04 3.08 6.34
N LEU A 4 -22.60 3.93 5.41
CA LEU A 4 -21.79 3.53 4.26
C LEU A 4 -20.54 2.73 4.67
N PHE A 5 -19.76 3.25 5.62
CA PHE A 5 -18.54 2.60 6.10
C PHE A 5 -18.81 1.27 6.80
N LYS A 6 -19.97 1.15 7.48
CA LYS A 6 -20.42 -0.13 8.01
C LYS A 6 -20.67 -1.11 6.88
N ASP A 7 -21.41 -0.68 5.86
CA ASP A 7 -21.83 -1.53 4.75
C ASP A 7 -20.60 -2.03 3.97
N ILE A 8 -19.59 -1.17 3.74
CA ILE A 8 -18.29 -1.55 3.17
C ILE A 8 -17.60 -2.63 4.01
N ARG A 9 -17.51 -2.45 5.33
CA ARG A 9 -16.84 -3.43 6.23
C ARG A 9 -17.56 -4.77 6.34
N HIS A 10 -18.81 -4.86 5.93
CA HIS A 10 -19.59 -6.10 5.90
C HIS A 10 -19.74 -6.65 4.47
N SER A 11 -19.02 -6.09 3.50
CA SER A 11 -19.07 -6.50 2.09
C SER A 11 -20.48 -6.40 1.49
N ASP A 12 -21.33 -5.46 1.98
CA ASP A 12 -22.71 -5.27 1.52
C ASP A 12 -22.73 -4.36 0.28
N ILE A 13 -22.39 -4.95 -0.86
CA ILE A 13 -22.27 -4.23 -2.14
C ILE A 13 -23.59 -3.60 -2.58
N GLU A 14 -24.73 -4.27 -2.33
CA GLU A 14 -26.05 -3.75 -2.66
C GLU A 14 -26.38 -2.49 -1.85
N ALA A 15 -26.06 -2.46 -0.55
CA ALA A 15 -26.25 -1.27 0.28
C ALA A 15 -25.30 -0.13 -0.13
N VAL A 16 -24.05 -0.42 -0.48
CA VAL A 16 -23.10 0.57 -1.01
C VAL A 16 -23.62 1.14 -2.33
N GLN A 17 -24.07 0.29 -3.26
CA GLN A 17 -24.64 0.72 -4.53
C GLN A 17 -25.88 1.59 -4.32
N ALA A 18 -26.78 1.22 -3.42
CA ALA A 18 -27.96 2.00 -3.08
C ALA A 18 -27.59 3.38 -2.47
N ALA A 19 -26.51 3.45 -1.68
CA ALA A 19 -26.01 4.71 -1.13
C ALA A 19 -25.48 5.64 -2.25
N ILE A 20 -24.70 5.10 -3.18
CA ILE A 20 -24.15 5.83 -4.33
C ILE A 20 -25.27 6.34 -5.24
N LEU A 21 -26.26 5.49 -5.56
CA LEU A 21 -27.42 5.87 -6.38
C LEU A 21 -28.23 7.01 -5.75
N LYS A 22 -28.31 7.06 -4.42
CA LYS A 22 -29.02 8.11 -3.70
C LYS A 22 -28.22 9.43 -3.70
N ASN A 23 -26.91 9.35 -3.59
CA ASN A 23 -26.02 10.50 -3.62
C ASN A 23 -24.62 10.09 -4.07
N ILE A 24 -24.22 10.47 -5.28
CA ILE A 24 -22.91 10.12 -5.84
C ILE A 24 -21.74 10.67 -5.01
N SER A 25 -21.92 11.80 -4.29
CA SER A 25 -20.84 12.40 -3.51
C SER A 25 -20.36 11.53 -2.34
N VAL A 26 -21.13 10.50 -1.97
CA VAL A 26 -20.79 9.61 -0.84
C VAL A 26 -19.49 8.86 -1.08
N VAL A 27 -19.07 8.66 -2.34
CA VAL A 27 -17.82 7.95 -2.69
C VAL A 27 -16.57 8.67 -2.20
N ASN A 28 -16.65 9.98 -1.96
CA ASN A 28 -15.57 10.83 -1.46
C ASN A 28 -15.86 11.41 -0.06
N GLU A 29 -16.80 10.82 0.68
CA GLU A 29 -17.01 11.19 2.09
C GLU A 29 -15.76 10.89 2.92
N VAL A 30 -15.52 11.70 3.96
CA VAL A 30 -14.44 11.45 4.93
C VAL A 30 -15.06 11.00 6.24
N TYR A 31 -14.58 9.89 6.77
CA TYR A 31 -15.07 9.38 8.04
C TYR A 31 -14.67 10.28 9.21
N ASN A 32 -15.66 10.95 9.82
CA ASN A 32 -15.43 11.92 10.89
C ASN A 32 -16.04 11.50 12.25
N ALA A 33 -16.50 10.26 12.38
CA ALA A 33 -17.15 9.80 13.61
C ALA A 33 -16.15 9.37 14.69
N LYS A 34 -16.57 9.42 15.97
CA LYS A 34 -15.71 9.10 17.13
C LYS A 34 -15.20 7.64 17.18
N ALA A 35 -15.88 6.70 16.51
CA ALA A 35 -15.55 5.27 16.52
C ALA A 35 -16.09 4.55 15.28
N PRO A 36 -15.40 3.51 14.73
CA PRO A 36 -14.12 3.01 15.22
C PRO A 36 -12.98 3.97 14.89
N LYS A 37 -12.03 4.13 15.81
CA LYS A 37 -10.94 5.11 15.68
C LYS A 37 -10.06 4.86 14.45
N LYS A 38 -9.92 3.59 14.06
CA LYS A 38 -9.09 3.19 12.92
C LYS A 38 -9.55 3.76 11.58
N ASP A 39 -10.85 4.05 11.42
CA ASP A 39 -11.40 4.54 10.14
C ASP A 39 -11.45 6.07 10.08
N ILE A 40 -11.14 6.77 11.17
CA ILE A 40 -11.15 8.25 11.23
C ILE A 40 -10.23 8.83 10.17
N GLY A 41 -10.75 9.80 9.42
CA GLY A 41 -10.04 10.50 8.34
C GLY A 41 -10.04 9.77 7.01
N GLN A 42 -10.52 8.53 6.94
CA GLN A 42 -10.46 7.72 5.73
C GLN A 42 -11.63 7.95 4.77
N SER A 43 -11.38 7.74 3.48
CA SER A 43 -12.40 7.66 2.44
C SER A 43 -13.04 6.25 2.37
N PRO A 44 -14.23 6.10 1.76
CA PRO A 44 -14.81 4.81 1.42
C PRO A 44 -13.83 3.90 0.67
N LEU A 45 -13.10 4.46 -0.30
CA LEU A 45 -12.13 3.73 -1.11
C LEU A 45 -11.00 3.16 -0.25
N GLN A 46 -10.38 3.97 0.62
CA GLN A 46 -9.34 3.46 1.54
C GLN A 46 -9.85 2.34 2.44
N VAL A 47 -11.07 2.46 2.97
CA VAL A 47 -11.64 1.42 3.85
C VAL A 47 -11.92 0.13 3.06
N ALA A 48 -12.43 0.23 1.83
CA ALA A 48 -12.63 -0.92 0.95
C ALA A 48 -11.30 -1.61 0.58
N VAL A 49 -10.26 -0.83 0.28
CA VAL A 49 -8.90 -1.32 0.03
C VAL A 49 -8.33 -2.05 1.25
N LYS A 50 -8.40 -1.46 2.44
CA LYS A 50 -7.92 -2.12 3.68
C LYS A 50 -8.71 -3.37 4.06
N CYS A 51 -9.94 -3.51 3.58
CA CYS A 51 -10.75 -4.72 3.78
C CYS A 51 -10.57 -5.77 2.66
N GLY A 52 -9.96 -5.42 1.52
CA GLY A 52 -9.85 -6.31 0.36
C GLY A 52 -11.19 -6.54 -0.37
N GLU A 53 -12.11 -5.58 -0.30
CA GLU A 53 -13.44 -5.66 -0.91
C GLU A 53 -13.38 -5.25 -2.39
N PHE A 54 -12.75 -6.09 -3.23
CA PHE A 54 -12.42 -5.72 -4.62
C PHE A 54 -13.63 -5.29 -5.46
N GLU A 55 -14.81 -5.90 -5.28
CA GLU A 55 -16.01 -5.50 -6.03
C GLU A 55 -16.51 -4.11 -5.60
N ILE A 56 -16.41 -3.78 -4.32
CA ILE A 56 -16.73 -2.45 -3.79
C ILE A 56 -15.68 -1.43 -4.22
N ILE A 57 -14.40 -1.80 -4.26
CA ILE A 57 -13.32 -0.95 -4.77
C ILE A 57 -13.62 -0.56 -6.22
N GLU A 58 -13.94 -1.53 -7.08
CA GLU A 58 -14.28 -1.28 -8.48
C GLU A 58 -15.48 -0.35 -8.60
N LEU A 59 -16.56 -0.63 -7.86
CA LEU A 59 -17.76 0.20 -7.83
C LEU A 59 -17.46 1.66 -7.43
N LEU A 60 -16.62 1.87 -6.41
CA LEU A 60 -16.26 3.19 -5.93
C LEU A 60 -15.42 3.95 -6.98
N LEU A 61 -14.42 3.30 -7.58
CA LEU A 61 -13.58 3.90 -8.62
C LEU A 61 -14.40 4.29 -9.86
N GLU A 62 -15.30 3.42 -10.33
CA GLU A 62 -16.20 3.69 -11.47
C GLU A 62 -17.14 4.88 -11.22
N ASN A 63 -17.40 5.20 -9.95
CA ASN A 63 -18.25 6.30 -9.53
C ASN A 63 -17.46 7.56 -9.10
N GLY A 64 -16.17 7.63 -9.41
CA GLY A 64 -15.35 8.82 -9.23
C GLY A 64 -14.80 8.99 -7.81
N ALA A 65 -14.59 7.90 -7.07
CA ALA A 65 -13.77 7.94 -5.86
C ALA A 65 -12.35 8.45 -6.18
N ASP A 66 -11.83 9.33 -5.34
CA ASP A 66 -10.48 9.90 -5.46
C ASP A 66 -9.42 8.82 -5.25
N SER A 67 -8.76 8.43 -6.35
CA SER A 67 -7.71 7.42 -6.40
C SER A 67 -6.43 7.84 -5.66
N ASP A 68 -6.23 9.15 -5.46
CA ASP A 68 -5.05 9.73 -4.80
C ASP A 68 -5.35 10.22 -3.38
N PHE A 69 -6.54 9.91 -2.85
CA PHE A 69 -6.96 10.35 -1.52
C PHE A 69 -5.97 9.88 -0.44
N MET A 70 -5.71 10.77 0.51
CA MET A 70 -4.92 10.52 1.71
C MET A 70 -5.57 11.26 2.88
N GLU A 71 -5.58 10.63 4.06
CA GLU A 71 -6.17 11.24 5.24
C GLU A 71 -5.47 12.56 5.60
N ASP A 72 -6.22 13.53 6.12
CA ASP A 72 -5.64 14.74 6.70
C ASP A 72 -5.04 14.41 8.09
N PRO A 73 -3.73 14.61 8.32
CA PRO A 73 -3.09 14.39 9.63
C PRO A 73 -3.77 15.13 10.80
N ALA A 74 -4.45 16.24 10.54
CA ALA A 74 -5.17 17.00 11.57
C ALA A 74 -6.48 16.32 12.01
N LEU A 75 -7.02 15.39 11.22
CA LEU A 75 -8.30 14.72 11.47
C LEU A 75 -8.15 13.33 12.09
N VAL A 76 -6.97 12.71 11.97
CA VAL A 76 -6.70 11.35 12.46
C VAL A 76 -6.23 11.35 13.92
N PRO A 77 -6.28 10.20 14.63
CA PRO A 77 -5.69 10.09 15.96
C PRO A 77 -4.20 10.49 15.98
N PRO A 78 -3.70 11.08 17.08
CA PRO A 78 -2.28 11.41 17.20
C PRO A 78 -1.37 10.22 16.93
N HIS A 79 -0.25 10.46 16.26
CA HIS A 79 0.75 9.46 15.85
C HIS A 79 0.29 8.45 14.78
N SER A 80 -0.90 8.62 14.20
CA SER A 80 -1.28 7.90 12.99
C SER A 80 -0.40 8.34 11.81
N VAL A 81 0.02 7.36 10.99
CA VAL A 81 0.63 7.63 9.69
C VAL A 81 -0.49 7.67 8.66
N CYS A 82 -0.74 8.84 8.07
CA CYS A 82 -1.59 9.01 6.90
C CYS A 82 -0.86 8.53 5.65
N MET A 83 -1.59 7.89 4.75
CA MET A 83 -1.04 7.36 3.51
C MET A 83 -2.11 7.29 2.42
N SER A 84 -1.72 7.40 1.16
CA SER A 84 -2.70 7.38 0.08
C SER A 84 -3.29 5.99 -0.17
N VAL A 85 -4.39 5.94 -0.91
CA VAL A 85 -4.99 4.68 -1.39
C VAL A 85 -3.95 3.79 -2.10
N LEU A 86 -3.03 4.40 -2.86
CA LEU A 86 -1.94 3.69 -3.54
C LEU A 86 -1.02 2.97 -2.54
N HIS A 87 -0.63 3.62 -1.44
CA HIS A 87 0.16 2.98 -0.39
C HIS A 87 -0.59 1.82 0.27
N ASP A 88 -1.89 1.99 0.53
CA ASP A 88 -2.73 0.93 1.09
C ASP A 88 -2.81 -0.28 0.16
N ALA A 89 -2.95 -0.06 -1.15
CA ALA A 89 -2.95 -1.12 -2.15
C ALA A 89 -1.60 -1.87 -2.22
N ILE A 90 -0.47 -1.15 -2.19
CA ILE A 90 0.88 -1.74 -2.12
C ILE A 90 1.03 -2.60 -0.87
N ILE A 91 0.58 -2.11 0.29
CA ILE A 91 0.58 -2.91 1.53
C ILE A 91 -0.31 -4.16 1.38
N GLY A 92 -1.45 -4.04 0.70
CA GLY A 92 -2.34 -5.14 0.36
C GLY A 92 -1.64 -6.27 -0.39
N VAL A 93 -0.84 -5.95 -1.43
CA VAL A 93 -0.08 -6.93 -2.23
C VAL A 93 0.69 -7.90 -1.34
N PHE A 94 1.51 -7.36 -0.42
CA PHE A 94 2.40 -8.15 0.43
C PHE A 94 1.68 -8.77 1.63
N SER A 95 0.73 -8.05 2.23
CA SER A 95 -0.02 -8.56 3.39
C SER A 95 -0.85 -9.79 3.00
N SER A 96 -1.43 -9.81 1.79
CA SER A 96 -2.13 -10.99 1.27
C SER A 96 -1.22 -12.21 1.12
N LEU A 97 0.07 -12.05 0.78
CA LEU A 97 1.03 -13.16 0.73
C LEU A 97 1.25 -13.78 2.11
N CYS A 98 1.39 -12.95 3.15
CA CYS A 98 1.53 -13.42 4.54
C CYS A 98 0.34 -14.27 5.01
N TYR A 99 -0.85 -14.04 4.46
CA TYR A 99 -2.06 -14.84 4.73
C TYR A 99 -2.32 -15.94 3.69
N LYS A 100 -1.38 -16.20 2.78
CA LYS A 100 -1.49 -17.18 1.68
C LYS A 100 -2.68 -16.91 0.74
N GLN A 101 -3.13 -15.65 0.65
CA GLN A 101 -4.19 -15.19 -0.25
C GLN A 101 -3.60 -14.72 -1.58
N TYR A 102 -3.00 -15.64 -2.35
CA TYR A 102 -2.25 -15.28 -3.56
C TYR A 102 -3.10 -14.58 -4.63
N GLY A 103 -4.37 -14.98 -4.77
CA GLY A 103 -5.31 -14.31 -5.67
C GLY A 103 -5.64 -12.88 -5.23
N HIS A 104 -5.64 -12.58 -3.92
CA HIS A 104 -5.81 -11.20 -3.46
C HIS A 104 -4.57 -10.37 -3.77
N SER A 105 -3.38 -10.94 -3.57
CA SER A 105 -2.12 -10.29 -3.95
C SER A 105 -2.11 -9.91 -5.43
N GLU A 106 -2.61 -10.78 -6.31
CA GLU A 106 -2.77 -10.48 -7.74
C GLU A 106 -3.77 -9.36 -8.01
N LYS A 107 -4.94 -9.40 -7.36
CA LYS A 107 -5.94 -8.35 -7.50
C LYS A 107 -5.43 -6.98 -7.02
N TYR A 108 -4.55 -6.94 -6.01
CA TYR A 108 -3.90 -5.69 -5.60
C TYR A 108 -2.91 -5.15 -6.63
N ILE A 109 -2.21 -6.01 -7.40
CA ILE A 109 -1.38 -5.54 -8.52
C ILE A 109 -2.24 -4.84 -9.57
N TYR A 110 -3.35 -5.46 -9.96
CA TYR A 110 -4.31 -4.86 -10.88
C TYR A 110 -4.89 -3.54 -10.31
N LEU A 111 -5.21 -3.51 -9.02
CA LEU A 111 -5.67 -2.30 -8.36
C LEU A 111 -4.63 -1.18 -8.41
N ILE A 112 -3.35 -1.47 -8.17
CA ILE A 112 -2.29 -0.46 -8.24
C ILE A 112 -2.24 0.16 -9.63
N GLU A 113 -2.26 -0.66 -10.69
CA GLU A 113 -2.29 -0.17 -12.07
C GLU A 113 -3.52 0.72 -12.30
N LYS A 114 -4.71 0.27 -11.89
CA LYS A 114 -5.94 1.04 -12.04
C LYS A 114 -5.94 2.35 -11.25
N LEU A 115 -5.35 2.40 -10.06
CA LEU A 115 -5.20 3.64 -9.29
C LEU A 115 -4.29 4.64 -10.02
N LEU A 116 -3.16 4.17 -10.55
CA LEU A 116 -2.21 4.97 -11.31
C LEU A 116 -2.83 5.49 -12.62
N GLU A 117 -3.57 4.65 -13.35
CA GLU A 117 -4.37 5.05 -14.53
C GLU A 117 -5.39 6.14 -14.21
N ASN A 118 -5.99 6.07 -13.01
CA ASN A 118 -6.92 7.08 -12.50
C ASN A 118 -6.23 8.27 -11.84
N GLY A 119 -4.92 8.47 -12.05
CA GLY A 119 -4.21 9.67 -11.62
C GLY A 119 -3.66 9.64 -10.19
N ALA A 120 -3.62 8.49 -9.52
CA ALA A 120 -2.89 8.37 -8.26
C ALA A 120 -1.42 8.74 -8.47
N ASN A 121 -0.88 9.58 -7.60
CA ASN A 121 0.48 10.10 -7.76
C ASN A 121 1.50 9.05 -7.26
N PRO A 122 2.38 8.51 -8.14
CA PRO A 122 3.36 7.50 -7.75
C PRO A 122 4.47 8.04 -6.83
N ASN A 123 4.51 9.36 -6.59
CA ASN A 123 5.45 10.04 -5.70
C ASN A 123 4.76 10.67 -4.47
N ARG A 124 3.45 10.44 -4.26
CA ARG A 124 2.77 10.96 -3.07
C ARG A 124 3.32 10.26 -1.84
N LYS A 125 4.01 11.01 -0.99
CA LYS A 125 4.59 10.49 0.25
C LYS A 125 3.53 10.26 1.32
N THR A 126 3.79 9.30 2.20
CA THR A 126 3.08 9.23 3.48
C THR A 126 3.37 10.47 4.34
N SER A 127 2.60 10.65 5.42
CA SER A 127 2.90 11.66 6.45
C SER A 127 4.24 11.46 7.18
N SER A 128 4.90 10.31 6.99
CA SER A 128 6.26 10.02 7.47
C SER A 128 7.30 10.07 6.33
N ASP A 129 6.99 10.85 5.28
CA ASP A 129 7.80 11.07 4.09
C ASP A 129 8.11 9.82 3.23
N THR A 130 7.53 8.66 3.49
CA THR A 130 7.85 7.44 2.73
C THR A 130 7.21 7.48 1.34
N LEU A 131 8.01 7.27 0.29
CA LEU A 131 7.52 7.15 -1.10
C LEU A 131 6.82 5.80 -1.36
N PRO A 132 5.94 5.69 -2.37
CA PRO A 132 5.33 4.42 -2.77
C PRO A 132 6.35 3.31 -3.09
N ILE A 133 7.45 3.64 -3.79
CA ILE A 133 8.56 2.70 -4.03
C ILE A 133 9.20 2.22 -2.72
N GLY A 134 9.44 3.14 -1.78
CA GLY A 134 9.93 2.78 -0.45
C GLY A 134 8.95 1.90 0.32
N THR A 135 7.64 2.09 0.14
CA THR A 135 6.63 1.20 0.73
C THR A 135 6.75 -0.21 0.15
N ALA A 136 6.84 -0.36 -1.16
CA ALA A 136 7.02 -1.66 -1.80
C ALA A 136 8.28 -2.37 -1.30
N VAL A 137 9.42 -1.67 -1.30
CA VAL A 137 10.71 -2.22 -0.84
C VAL A 137 10.66 -2.62 0.63
N ASN A 138 10.19 -1.76 1.52
CA ASN A 138 10.09 -2.07 2.96
C ASN A 138 9.16 -3.26 3.23
N ARG A 139 8.04 -3.37 2.51
CA ARG A 139 7.10 -4.50 2.70
C ARG A 139 7.69 -5.81 2.18
N ALA A 140 8.42 -5.78 1.06
CA ALA A 140 9.14 -6.94 0.56
C ALA A 140 10.28 -7.36 1.50
N GLU A 141 11.10 -6.41 1.96
CA GLU A 141 12.18 -6.63 2.93
C GLU A 141 11.66 -7.37 4.18
N MET A 142 10.58 -6.87 4.81
CA MET A 142 9.99 -7.50 5.99
C MET A 142 9.67 -9.01 5.83
N ILE A 143 9.40 -9.46 4.60
CA ILE A 143 9.13 -10.86 4.28
C ILE A 143 10.43 -11.60 3.92
N LEU A 144 11.27 -11.00 3.08
CA LEU A 144 12.50 -11.61 2.57
C LEU A 144 13.56 -11.81 3.65
N GLU A 145 13.68 -10.89 4.61
CA GLU A 145 14.56 -11.03 5.77
C GLU A 145 14.15 -12.20 6.68
N ARG A 146 12.86 -12.57 6.66
CA ARG A 146 12.25 -13.55 7.57
C ARG A 146 12.02 -14.90 6.90
N LYS A 147 13.03 -15.41 6.17
CA LYS A 147 13.02 -16.71 5.47
C LYS A 147 12.47 -17.87 6.32
N LYS A 148 12.77 -17.89 7.62
CA LYS A 148 12.27 -18.92 8.56
C LYS A 148 10.76 -18.82 8.82
N ALA A 149 10.21 -17.61 8.89
CA ALA A 149 8.77 -17.40 9.11
C ALA A 149 7.97 -17.53 7.81
N TYR A 150 8.60 -17.20 6.68
CA TYR A 150 7.95 -17.13 5.37
C TYR A 150 8.70 -17.92 4.28
N PRO A 151 9.00 -19.21 4.48
CA PRO A 151 9.82 -19.98 3.54
C PRO A 151 9.13 -20.15 2.17
N ASP A 152 7.81 -20.32 2.16
CA ASP A 152 7.05 -20.68 0.97
C ASP A 152 6.74 -19.48 0.04
N ILE A 153 6.99 -18.25 0.50
CA ILE A 153 6.56 -17.04 -0.20
C ILE A 153 7.71 -16.13 -0.65
N GLN A 154 8.96 -16.59 -0.55
CA GLN A 154 10.15 -15.79 -0.94
C GLN A 154 10.11 -15.40 -2.42
N GLU A 155 9.96 -16.39 -3.31
CA GLU A 155 9.94 -16.18 -4.76
C GLU A 155 8.75 -15.31 -5.21
N ILE A 156 7.55 -15.59 -4.69
CA ILE A 156 6.37 -14.78 -5.04
C ILE A 156 6.47 -13.35 -4.49
N THR A 157 7.11 -13.15 -3.33
CA THR A 157 7.36 -11.80 -2.79
C THR A 157 8.27 -11.00 -3.70
N LYS A 158 9.37 -11.62 -4.16
CA LYS A 158 10.28 -10.99 -5.12
C LYS A 158 9.58 -10.65 -6.43
N LYS A 159 8.79 -11.60 -6.96
CA LYS A 159 7.96 -11.35 -8.15
C LYS A 159 7.01 -10.16 -7.96
N ARG A 160 6.28 -10.10 -6.84
CA ARG A 160 5.36 -8.98 -6.53
C ARG A 160 6.09 -7.66 -6.35
N LEU A 161 7.28 -7.67 -5.76
CA LEU A 161 8.12 -6.48 -5.68
C LEU A 161 8.40 -5.94 -7.09
N PHE A 162 8.86 -6.79 -8.01
CA PHE A 162 9.19 -6.37 -9.37
C PHE A 162 7.98 -5.84 -10.12
N GLU A 163 6.83 -6.50 -10.03
CA GLU A 163 5.58 -6.02 -10.66
C GLU A 163 5.14 -4.65 -10.12
N VAL A 164 5.27 -4.40 -8.81
CA VAL A 164 4.96 -3.09 -8.22
C VAL A 164 5.97 -2.04 -8.67
N LEU A 165 7.27 -2.36 -8.70
CA LEU A 165 8.31 -1.44 -9.18
C LEU A 165 8.10 -1.09 -10.65
N ASP A 166 7.77 -2.07 -11.50
CA ASP A 166 7.48 -1.85 -12.92
C ASP A 166 6.33 -0.87 -13.11
N LEU A 167 5.25 -1.02 -12.33
CA LEU A 167 4.12 -0.10 -12.37
C LEU A 167 4.53 1.30 -11.91
N LEU A 168 5.19 1.44 -10.76
CA LEU A 168 5.59 2.75 -10.25
C LEU A 168 6.55 3.47 -11.21
N ILE A 169 7.53 2.75 -11.79
CA ILE A 169 8.48 3.31 -12.76
C ILE A 169 7.76 3.72 -14.04
N ARG A 170 6.87 2.87 -14.57
CA ARG A 170 6.08 3.18 -15.77
C ARG A 170 5.28 4.48 -15.61
N TYR A 171 4.75 4.74 -14.43
CA TYR A 171 3.93 5.92 -14.14
C TYR A 171 4.75 7.13 -13.61
N GLY A 172 6.08 7.04 -13.56
CA GLY A 172 6.95 8.19 -13.32
C GLY A 172 7.36 8.39 -11.87
N VAL A 173 7.63 7.31 -11.13
CA VAL A 173 8.28 7.41 -9.81
C VAL A 173 9.67 8.06 -9.94
N ASP A 174 9.99 8.95 -9.01
CA ASP A 174 11.32 9.55 -8.88
C ASP A 174 12.24 8.59 -8.12
N GLN A 175 12.93 7.75 -8.88
CA GLN A 175 13.88 6.78 -8.32
C GLN A 175 15.08 7.47 -7.67
N GLU A 176 15.52 8.62 -8.19
CA GLU A 176 16.65 9.35 -7.64
C GLU A 176 16.28 9.97 -6.29
N GLU A 177 15.07 10.51 -6.16
CA GLU A 177 14.54 10.96 -4.88
C GLU A 177 14.47 9.81 -3.88
N TRP A 178 13.97 8.64 -4.28
CA TRP A 178 13.95 7.47 -3.41
C TRP A 178 15.35 7.04 -2.97
N LEU A 179 16.31 6.92 -3.89
CA LEU A 179 17.67 6.50 -3.57
C LEU A 179 18.37 7.48 -2.61
N ASN A 180 18.11 8.79 -2.77
CA ASN A 180 18.70 9.84 -1.94
C ASN A 180 17.95 10.08 -0.63
N GLN A 181 16.73 9.56 -0.47
CA GLN A 181 15.94 9.72 0.75
C GLN A 181 16.68 9.15 1.96
N ASN A 182 16.74 9.95 3.03
CA ASN A 182 17.32 9.52 4.29
C ASN A 182 16.36 8.60 5.04
N PHE A 183 16.82 7.38 5.30
CA PHE A 183 16.15 6.38 6.11
C PHE A 183 17.09 5.97 7.26
N TRP A 184 16.67 6.25 8.50
CA TRP A 184 17.42 5.91 9.73
C TRP A 184 18.85 6.48 9.82
N GLY A 185 19.12 7.61 9.16
CA GLY A 185 20.39 8.31 9.25
C GLY A 185 21.31 8.13 8.03
N VAL A 186 20.95 7.27 7.08
CA VAL A 186 21.68 7.06 5.81
C VAL A 186 20.73 7.13 4.62
N SER A 187 21.26 7.29 3.40
CA SER A 187 20.42 7.24 2.19
C SER A 187 19.89 5.83 1.94
N ASN A 188 18.76 5.69 1.25
CA ASN A 188 18.26 4.38 0.82
C ASN A 188 19.27 3.64 -0.07
N LYS A 189 20.04 4.35 -0.90
CA LYS A 189 21.14 3.75 -1.66
C LYS A 189 22.12 3.02 -0.74
N VAL A 190 22.59 3.71 0.30
CA VAL A 190 23.49 3.12 1.29
C VAL A 190 22.81 1.97 2.02
N HIS A 191 21.57 2.19 2.49
CA HIS A 191 20.83 1.24 3.31
C HIS A 191 20.57 -0.11 2.62
N PHE A 192 20.13 -0.05 1.35
CA PHE A 192 19.69 -1.22 0.60
C PHE A 192 20.77 -1.85 -0.26
N PHE A 193 21.76 -1.09 -0.75
CA PHE A 193 22.77 -1.59 -1.70
C PHE A 193 24.18 -1.70 -1.11
N GLU A 194 24.53 -0.95 -0.07
CA GLU A 194 25.94 -0.85 0.38
C GLU A 194 26.15 -1.42 1.79
N GLU A 195 25.23 -1.13 2.72
CA GLU A 195 25.33 -1.54 4.11
C GLU A 195 24.87 -2.97 4.35
N LYS A 196 25.61 -3.66 5.23
CA LYS A 196 25.25 -4.98 5.76
C LYS A 196 24.73 -4.86 7.17
N MET A 197 23.70 -5.64 7.50
CA MET A 197 23.13 -5.67 8.85
C MET A 197 23.14 -7.11 9.35
N TYR A 198 23.91 -7.38 10.41
CA TYR A 198 24.09 -8.75 10.89
C TYR A 198 23.15 -9.09 12.05
N ASP A 199 22.57 -10.29 12.04
CA ASP A 199 21.87 -10.85 13.20
C ASP A 199 22.85 -11.42 14.24
N ILE A 200 22.31 -11.98 15.33
CA ILE A 200 23.08 -12.63 16.40
C ILE A 200 23.92 -13.82 15.91
N ASN A 201 23.65 -14.36 14.72
CA ASN A 201 24.36 -15.48 14.10
C ASN A 201 25.34 -15.01 13.02
N ASN A 202 25.60 -13.70 12.92
CA ASN A 202 26.46 -13.08 11.91
C ASN A 202 25.98 -13.31 10.46
N ILE A 203 24.66 -13.43 10.26
CA ILE A 203 24.02 -13.50 8.95
C ILE A 203 23.58 -12.09 8.56
N ASP A 204 23.96 -11.64 7.36
CA ASP A 204 23.49 -10.37 6.82
C ASP A 204 22.00 -10.48 6.48
N ILE A 205 21.15 -9.89 7.32
CA ILE A 205 19.69 -10.01 7.20
C ILE A 205 19.16 -9.27 5.98
N ARG A 206 19.88 -8.24 5.50
CA ARG A 206 19.47 -7.43 4.33
C ARG A 206 19.93 -8.01 3.00
N GLU A 207 20.80 -9.02 3.00
CA GLU A 207 21.23 -9.70 1.77
C GLU A 207 20.05 -10.07 0.85
N PRO A 208 18.91 -10.62 1.35
CA PRO A 208 17.82 -11.04 0.47
C PRO A 208 17.16 -9.89 -0.30
N ILE A 209 16.92 -8.74 0.35
CA ILE A 209 16.33 -7.57 -0.32
C ILE A 209 17.38 -6.91 -1.23
N ARG A 210 18.64 -6.84 -0.80
CA ARG A 210 19.73 -6.29 -1.61
C ARG A 210 19.88 -7.05 -2.91
N THR A 211 20.01 -8.37 -2.84
CA THR A 211 20.13 -9.24 -4.02
C THR A 211 18.91 -9.12 -4.94
N ALA A 212 17.70 -8.97 -4.38
CA ALA A 212 16.50 -8.75 -5.19
C ALA A 212 16.52 -7.40 -5.92
N LEU A 213 16.97 -6.33 -5.27
CA LEU A 213 17.04 -5.01 -5.87
C LEU A 213 18.18 -4.90 -6.90
N GLU A 214 19.34 -5.50 -6.61
CA GLU A 214 20.45 -5.62 -7.57
C GLU A 214 19.95 -6.32 -8.84
N GLU A 215 19.30 -7.49 -8.73
CA GLU A 215 18.73 -8.19 -9.89
C GLU A 215 17.69 -7.37 -10.66
N TYR A 216 16.93 -6.51 -10.00
CA TYR A 216 15.91 -5.70 -10.67
C TYR A 216 16.50 -4.52 -11.44
N PHE A 217 17.55 -3.89 -10.91
CA PHE A 217 18.15 -2.67 -11.47
C PHE A 217 19.37 -2.93 -12.37
N ASP A 218 19.89 -4.16 -12.40
CA ASP A 218 20.93 -4.63 -13.33
C ASP A 218 20.46 -4.64 -14.80
#